data_AF-A0A9P9ASV6-F1
#
_entry.id   AF-A0A9P9ASV6-F1
#
_cell.length_a   1.000
_cell.length_b   1.000
_cell.length_c   1.000
_cell.angle_alpha   90.00
_cell.angle_beta   90.00
_cell.angle_gamma   90.00
#
_symmetry.space_group_name_H-M   'P 1'
#
loop_
_entity.id
_entity.type
_entity.pdbx_description
1 polymer ?
#
loop_
_entity_poly.entity_id
_entity_poly.type
_entity_poly.pdbx_seq_one_letter_code
_entity_poly.pdbx_strand_id
1 'polypeptide(L)'
;MCRFLVYKGSDEILLSKLILDPTHSILKQSFDSRLRLDTRRGQNNADGFGIGFYTDPKLGAAPCLFTSTIPAWNCTNLQRIASKTASRLIFGHVRATTEGSLSEDNCHPFTHGSLMWMHNGGLGGWKHIKRRLGERLADKWYLGVKGGTDSEWAFALFLDTLERLGHNPSACPETGFGPTVLRRAMERTIAQINEMTDSIPESILQSEDVDTRSLLNFAVTDGHSVICTRYISSSSDEAASLYYSSGTQWTTRTKSADDRQYQMERKDKGADIVLVASEPLTFERENWVNVPTNSILTIHRQTVMVHPIVDKYYERDPHHIRSSAFVQAKGLTSNEKTRGPSTSPAALDRNGPDLDGYRKMLTASLPLGSSRSLSPDLTRRSRTPQSVRESTTPSSPSQISISTQTINKVIPAQGNIKVKRRSAQLLDNVHDLDHVSDTDEPAARSPDVRNPRKLSQYFPELALASEVAPMPRAGA
;
A
#
# COMPACT_ATOMS: atom_id res chain seq x y z
N MET A 1 5.31 -8.60 0.63
CA MET A 1 4.83 -7.72 -0.45
C MET A 1 3.99 -6.64 0.17
N CYS A 2 4.18 -5.41 -0.29
CA CYS A 2 3.65 -4.20 0.33
C CYS A 2 2.12 -4.14 0.36
N ARG A 3 1.58 -3.12 1.02
CA ARG A 3 0.15 -2.73 0.96
C ARG A 3 0.05 -1.23 0.80
N PHE A 4 -0.92 -0.78 0.01
CA PHE A 4 -1.23 0.64 -0.07
C PHE A 4 -2.71 0.95 0.09
N LEU A 5 -2.95 2.20 0.46
CA LEU A 5 -4.24 2.87 0.61
C LEU A 5 -4.19 4.21 -0.12
N VAL A 6 -5.28 4.55 -0.80
CA VAL A 6 -5.55 5.86 -1.35
C VAL A 6 -6.89 6.35 -0.80
N TYR A 7 -6.93 7.61 -0.41
CA TYR A 7 -8.15 8.35 -0.13
C TYR A 7 -8.24 9.59 -1.02
N LYS A 8 -9.40 9.82 -1.62
CA LYS A 8 -9.76 11.08 -2.27
C LYS A 8 -11.15 11.52 -1.77
N GLY A 9 -11.19 12.65 -1.07
CA GLY A 9 -12.41 13.28 -0.55
C GLY A 9 -12.73 14.61 -1.23
N SER A 10 -13.99 15.03 -1.17
CA SER A 10 -14.41 16.43 -1.36
C SER A 10 -13.97 17.28 -0.16
N ASP A 11 -14.14 16.74 1.05
CA ASP A 11 -13.67 17.31 2.30
C ASP A 11 -12.40 16.64 2.82
N GLU A 12 -11.75 17.29 3.79
CA GLU A 12 -10.58 16.75 4.46
C GLU A 12 -10.97 15.67 5.46
N ILE A 13 -10.16 14.62 5.56
CA ILE A 13 -10.26 13.63 6.62
C ILE A 13 -8.97 13.56 7.40
N LEU A 14 -9.09 13.35 8.72
CA LEU A 14 -7.93 13.06 9.55
C LEU A 14 -7.24 11.78 9.09
N LEU A 15 -5.92 11.84 9.00
CA LEU A 15 -5.06 10.70 8.69
C LEU A 15 -5.36 9.49 9.60
N SER A 16 -5.61 9.72 10.90
CA SER A 16 -5.87 8.63 11.87
C SER A 16 -7.07 7.76 11.50
N LYS A 17 -8.14 8.37 10.96
CA LYS A 17 -9.40 7.69 10.59
C LYS A 17 -9.25 6.70 9.44
N LEU A 18 -8.11 6.74 8.75
CA LEU A 18 -7.76 5.87 7.64
C LEU A 18 -6.59 4.95 8.00
N ILE A 19 -5.56 5.51 8.64
CA ILE A 19 -4.27 4.86 8.81
C ILE A 19 -4.22 4.04 10.11
N LEU A 20 -4.84 4.51 11.17
CA LEU A 20 -4.72 3.95 12.52
C LEU A 20 -6.00 3.26 12.97
N ASP A 21 -7.11 4.01 12.91
CA ASP A 21 -8.35 3.69 13.62
C ASP A 21 -9.16 2.54 13.01
N PRO A 22 -9.24 2.32 11.68
CA PRO A 22 -10.02 1.20 11.16
C PRO A 22 -9.56 -0.15 11.71
N THR A 23 -10.51 -1.05 12.00
CA THR A 23 -10.21 -2.36 12.59
C THR A 23 -9.25 -3.20 11.72
N HIS A 24 -9.23 -2.95 10.41
CA HIS A 24 -8.28 -3.52 9.46
C HIS A 24 -7.48 -2.41 8.73
N SER A 25 -7.03 -1.40 9.48
CA SER A 25 -6.27 -0.26 8.98
C SER A 25 -4.94 -0.65 8.32
N ILE A 26 -4.34 0.26 7.56
CA ILE A 26 -3.01 0.02 6.95
C ILE A 26 -1.94 -0.26 8.02
N LEU A 27 -2.07 0.37 9.20
CA LEU A 27 -1.25 0.06 10.38
C LEU A 27 -1.45 -1.40 10.80
N LYS A 28 -2.70 -1.86 10.93
CA LYS A 28 -2.97 -3.26 11.30
C LYS A 28 -2.44 -4.24 10.24
N GLN A 29 -2.64 -3.92 8.96
CA GLN A 29 -2.11 -4.69 7.84
C GLN A 29 -0.57 -4.78 7.85
N SER A 30 0.13 -3.84 8.49
CA SER A 30 1.60 -3.91 8.59
C SER A 30 2.11 -5.06 9.47
N PHE A 31 1.32 -5.61 10.39
CA PHE A 31 1.73 -6.76 11.23
C PHE A 31 0.68 -7.88 11.34
N ASP A 32 -0.50 -7.69 10.76
CA ASP A 32 -1.60 -8.65 10.73
C ASP A 32 -2.34 -8.50 9.38
N SER A 33 -1.64 -8.84 8.29
CA SER A 33 -2.23 -8.91 6.94
C SER A 33 -3.06 -10.20 6.82
N ARG A 34 -4.39 -10.10 6.90
CA ARG A 34 -5.28 -11.26 6.85
C ARG A 34 -5.47 -11.85 5.46
N LEU A 35 -5.13 -11.10 4.41
CA LEU A 35 -5.05 -11.62 3.04
C LEU A 35 -3.60 -11.97 2.65
N ARG A 36 -2.79 -12.46 3.60
CA ARG A 36 -1.48 -13.06 3.33
C ARG A 36 -1.56 -14.57 3.59
N LEU A 37 -1.41 -15.38 2.54
CA LEU A 37 -1.51 -16.84 2.61
C LEU A 37 -0.15 -17.53 2.86
N ASP A 38 0.96 -16.85 2.59
CA ASP A 38 2.30 -17.38 2.82
C ASP A 38 2.78 -17.09 4.25
N THR A 39 2.96 -18.15 5.04
CA THR A 39 3.46 -18.12 6.43
C THR A 39 4.99 -18.16 6.54
N ARG A 40 5.73 -18.30 5.42
CA ARG A 40 7.19 -18.55 5.42
C ARG A 40 8.04 -17.28 5.54
N ARG A 41 7.55 -16.14 5.06
CA ARG A 41 8.17 -14.82 5.31
C ARG A 41 7.40 -14.19 6.46
N GLY A 42 8.11 -13.73 7.51
CA GLY A 42 7.51 -13.16 8.73
C GLY A 42 6.29 -12.29 8.43
N GLN A 43 5.26 -12.41 9.27
CA GLN A 43 3.87 -11.98 9.00
C GLN A 43 3.66 -10.47 8.75
N ASN A 44 4.72 -9.66 8.66
CA ASN A 44 4.69 -8.23 8.83
C ASN A 44 5.31 -7.48 7.62
N ASN A 45 4.64 -6.43 7.14
CA ASN A 45 5.24 -5.35 6.35
C ASN A 45 6.01 -4.42 7.31
N ALA A 46 7.14 -4.94 7.79
CA ALA A 46 7.96 -4.33 8.84
C ALA A 46 9.05 -3.39 8.29
N ASP A 47 9.27 -3.37 6.98
CA ASP A 47 10.47 -2.78 6.37
C ASP A 47 10.30 -1.29 6.06
N GLY A 48 9.39 -0.64 6.78
CA GLY A 48 9.06 0.76 6.69
C GLY A 48 7.64 1.04 6.25
N PHE A 49 7.29 2.32 6.29
CA PHE A 49 6.03 2.86 5.82
C PHE A 49 6.25 4.24 5.21
N GLY A 50 5.23 4.72 4.50
CA GLY A 50 5.16 6.12 4.16
C GLY A 50 3.73 6.60 3.96
N ILE A 51 3.51 7.84 4.39
CA ILE A 51 2.26 8.57 4.22
C ILE A 51 2.58 9.81 3.40
N GLY A 52 1.84 10.01 2.32
CA GLY A 52 1.90 11.23 1.51
C GLY A 52 0.53 11.89 1.46
N PHE A 53 0.47 13.22 1.58
CA PHE A 53 -0.78 13.96 1.56
C PHE A 53 -0.59 15.36 0.98
N TYR A 54 -1.60 15.86 0.28
CA TYR A 54 -1.60 17.23 -0.20
C TYR A 54 -2.07 18.16 0.92
N THR A 55 -1.45 19.34 0.98
CA THR A 55 -1.73 20.37 1.98
C THR A 55 -2.49 21.54 1.35
N ASP A 56 -2.73 22.58 2.13
CA ASP A 56 -3.29 23.84 1.65
C ASP A 56 -2.43 24.38 0.48
N PRO A 57 -3.03 24.78 -0.65
CA PRO A 57 -2.30 25.28 -1.83
C PRO A 57 -1.29 26.40 -1.54
N LYS A 58 -1.49 27.18 -0.47
CA LYS A 58 -0.54 28.22 -0.05
C LYS A 58 0.84 27.68 0.37
N LEU A 59 0.94 26.40 0.69
CA LEU A 59 2.19 25.72 1.05
C LEU A 59 2.90 25.13 -0.19
N GLY A 60 2.32 25.27 -1.37
CA GLY A 60 2.85 24.77 -2.64
C GLY A 60 2.06 23.56 -3.17
N ALA A 61 2.34 23.21 -4.43
CA ALA A 61 1.66 22.11 -5.13
C ALA A 61 2.24 20.72 -4.79
N ALA A 62 3.43 20.66 -4.19
CA ALA A 62 4.08 19.41 -3.84
C ALA A 62 3.40 18.79 -2.60
N PRO A 63 3.14 17.47 -2.59
CA PRO A 63 2.62 16.80 -1.41
C PRO A 63 3.68 16.76 -0.29
N CYS A 64 3.21 16.68 0.95
CA CYS A 64 4.06 16.41 2.11
C CYS A 64 4.21 14.89 2.28
N LEU A 65 5.42 14.44 2.60
CA LEU A 65 5.74 13.03 2.83
C LEU A 65 6.23 12.82 4.25
N PHE A 66 5.79 11.72 4.83
CA PHE A 66 6.35 11.16 6.04
C PHE A 66 6.65 9.67 5.83
N THR A 67 7.90 9.38 5.54
CA THR A 67 8.45 8.03 5.33
C THR A 67 9.35 7.63 6.48
N SER A 68 9.44 6.34 6.78
CA SER A 68 10.39 5.80 7.76
C SER A 68 10.67 4.34 7.47
N THR A 69 11.89 3.89 7.80
CA THR A 69 12.27 2.47 7.81
C THR A 69 11.80 1.73 9.06
N ILE A 70 11.35 2.46 10.09
CA ILE A 70 10.79 1.87 11.31
C ILE A 70 9.41 1.27 10.98
N PRO A 71 9.06 0.09 11.52
CA PRO A 71 7.73 -0.45 11.35
C PRO A 71 6.64 0.51 11.86
N ALA A 72 5.53 0.62 11.11
CA ALA A 72 4.48 1.60 11.38
C ALA A 72 3.90 1.51 12.80
N TRP A 73 3.73 0.29 13.33
CA TRP A 73 3.21 0.07 14.69
C TRP A 73 4.11 0.57 15.81
N ASN A 74 5.41 0.73 15.53
CA ASN A 74 6.39 1.19 16.50
C ASN A 74 6.70 2.71 16.37
N CYS A 75 6.05 3.40 15.43
CA CYS A 75 6.31 4.81 15.20
C CYS A 75 5.33 5.70 15.99
N THR A 76 5.73 6.17 17.17
CA THR A 76 4.91 7.10 17.98
C THR A 76 4.66 8.43 17.25
N ASN A 77 5.60 8.88 16.41
CA ASN A 77 5.42 10.09 15.62
C ASN A 77 4.32 9.95 14.58
N LEU A 78 4.15 8.76 13.97
CA LEU A 78 3.03 8.47 13.09
C LEU A 78 1.69 8.68 13.81
N GLN A 79 1.57 8.18 15.04
CA GLN A 79 0.34 8.34 15.83
C GLN A 79 0.05 9.83 16.11
N ARG A 80 1.06 10.58 16.52
CA ARG A 80 0.95 12.02 16.81
C ARG A 80 0.53 12.82 15.58
N ILE A 81 1.27 12.66 14.47
CA ILE A 81 1.03 13.38 13.21
C ILE A 81 -0.34 13.02 12.64
N ALA A 82 -0.69 11.73 12.61
CA ALA A 82 -1.94 11.28 12.02
C ALA A 82 -3.19 11.79 12.77
N SER A 83 -3.08 12.03 14.08
CA SER A 83 -4.17 12.57 14.89
C SER A 83 -4.43 14.08 14.69
N LYS A 84 -3.51 14.80 14.03
CA LYS A 84 -3.56 16.27 13.88
C LYS A 84 -3.47 16.75 12.43
N THR A 85 -3.35 15.83 11.48
CA THR A 85 -3.22 16.15 10.06
C THR A 85 -4.45 15.68 9.32
N ALA A 86 -5.05 16.56 8.53
CA ALA A 86 -6.16 16.24 7.65
C ALA A 86 -5.81 16.59 6.20
N SER A 87 -6.38 15.85 5.25
CA SER A 87 -6.19 16.14 3.82
C SER A 87 -7.33 15.56 3.00
N ARG A 88 -7.55 16.14 1.81
CA ARG A 88 -8.49 15.67 0.79
C ARG A 88 -7.93 14.55 -0.09
N LEU A 89 -6.62 14.32 -0.05
CA LEU A 89 -5.95 13.33 -0.90
C LEU A 89 -4.74 12.76 -0.17
N ILE A 90 -4.82 11.48 0.17
CA ILE A 90 -3.87 10.79 1.04
C ILE A 90 -3.46 9.48 0.39
N PHE A 91 -2.17 9.22 0.35
CA PHE A 91 -1.54 7.96 0.02
C PHE A 91 -0.91 7.39 1.28
N GLY A 92 -1.17 6.11 1.57
CA GLY A 92 -0.54 5.40 2.67
C GLY A 92 0.03 4.08 2.17
N HIS A 93 1.24 3.74 2.58
CA HIS A 93 1.93 2.55 2.12
C HIS A 93 2.75 1.90 3.24
N VAL A 94 2.73 0.57 3.31
CA VAL A 94 3.56 -0.22 4.22
C VAL A 94 4.39 -1.20 3.41
N ARG A 95 5.69 -1.21 3.66
CA ARG A 95 6.69 -1.89 2.84
C ARG A 95 7.00 -3.28 3.39
N ALA A 96 7.11 -4.23 2.46
CA ALA A 96 7.78 -5.50 2.69
C ALA A 96 8.79 -5.73 1.57
N THR A 97 10.05 -5.84 1.95
CA THR A 97 11.21 -5.81 1.06
C THR A 97 11.16 -6.94 0.04
N THR A 98 11.17 -6.54 -1.22
CA THR A 98 11.46 -7.40 -2.37
C THR A 98 12.80 -7.05 -2.97
N GLU A 99 13.06 -5.75 -3.12
CA GLU A 99 14.22 -5.16 -3.76
C GLU A 99 14.67 -3.92 -2.98
N GLY A 100 15.96 -3.56 -3.13
CA GLY A 100 16.60 -2.44 -2.45
C GLY A 100 16.93 -2.71 -0.98
N SER A 101 17.85 -1.92 -0.44
CA SER A 101 18.21 -1.96 0.98
C SER A 101 17.09 -1.37 1.87
N LEU A 102 17.22 -1.57 3.18
CA LEU A 102 16.41 -0.85 4.15
C LEU A 102 16.91 0.61 4.22
N SER A 103 16.30 1.47 3.40
CA SER A 103 16.55 2.92 3.35
C SER A 103 15.21 3.63 3.20
N GLU A 104 15.12 4.86 3.72
CA GLU A 104 13.94 5.71 3.55
C GLU A 104 13.71 6.07 2.08
N ASP A 105 14.78 6.19 1.28
CA ASP A 105 14.69 6.40 -0.17
C ASP A 105 14.01 5.24 -0.91
N ASN A 106 13.82 4.08 -0.26
CA ASN A 106 13.13 2.92 -0.83
C ASN A 106 11.69 2.77 -0.32
N CYS A 107 11.22 3.71 0.52
CA CYS A 107 9.87 3.71 1.08
C CYS A 107 8.93 4.55 0.22
N HIS A 108 7.86 3.93 -0.27
CA HIS A 108 6.77 4.66 -0.92
C HIS A 108 6.05 5.59 0.07
N PRO A 109 5.41 6.67 -0.40
CA PRO A 109 5.33 7.11 -1.79
C PRO A 109 6.60 7.85 -2.27
N PHE A 110 6.83 7.83 -3.58
CA PHE A 110 7.83 8.68 -4.25
C PHE A 110 7.17 9.94 -4.80
N THR A 111 7.94 11.01 -5.00
CA THR A 111 7.39 12.28 -5.54
C THR A 111 8.31 12.98 -6.52
N HIS A 112 7.69 13.75 -7.40
CA HIS A 112 8.35 14.73 -8.26
C HIS A 112 7.38 15.87 -8.58
N GLY A 113 7.71 17.10 -8.17
CA GLY A 113 6.79 18.23 -8.30
C GLY A 113 5.46 17.95 -7.58
N SER A 114 4.34 18.10 -8.28
CA SER A 114 3.00 17.77 -7.76
C SER A 114 2.64 16.29 -7.87
N LEU A 115 3.49 15.45 -8.47
CA LEU A 115 3.20 14.03 -8.68
C LEU A 115 3.62 13.19 -7.47
N MET A 116 2.77 12.25 -7.08
CA MET A 116 3.04 11.25 -6.05
C MET A 116 2.76 9.84 -6.58
N TRP A 117 3.63 8.88 -6.25
CA TRP A 117 3.64 7.53 -6.81
C TRP A 117 3.77 6.44 -5.76
N MET A 118 3.00 5.37 -5.91
CA MET A 118 3.11 4.13 -5.14
C MET A 118 3.10 2.90 -6.05
N HIS A 119 3.71 1.82 -5.58
CA HIS A 119 3.69 0.53 -6.26
C HIS A 119 3.53 -0.60 -5.25
N ASN A 120 2.64 -1.54 -5.57
CA ASN A 120 2.51 -2.83 -4.89
C ASN A 120 2.67 -3.96 -5.91
N GLY A 121 3.82 -4.62 -5.87
CA GLY A 121 4.16 -5.62 -6.87
C GLY A 121 5.66 -5.66 -7.12
N GLY A 122 6.02 -6.04 -8.33
CA GLY A 122 7.40 -6.15 -8.78
C GLY A 122 7.48 -6.25 -10.29
N LEU A 123 8.57 -5.73 -10.85
CA LEU A 123 8.86 -5.85 -12.28
C LEU A 123 9.52 -7.22 -12.56
N GLY A 124 8.93 -7.98 -13.48
CA GLY A 124 9.44 -9.28 -13.91
C GLY A 124 10.76 -9.13 -14.66
N GLY A 125 11.71 -10.05 -14.40
CA GLY A 125 13.04 -9.99 -15.01
C GLY A 125 13.86 -8.74 -14.64
N TRP A 126 13.58 -8.10 -13.49
CA TRP A 126 14.18 -6.81 -13.09
C TRP A 126 15.69 -6.70 -13.32
N LYS A 127 16.45 -7.74 -12.93
CA LYS A 127 17.91 -7.80 -13.10
C LYS A 127 18.37 -7.64 -14.56
N HIS A 128 17.58 -8.08 -15.51
CA HIS A 128 17.92 -8.04 -16.94
C HIS A 128 17.37 -6.81 -17.65
N ILE A 129 16.29 -6.21 -17.14
CA ILE A 129 15.69 -5.02 -17.76
C ILE A 129 16.22 -3.70 -17.18
N LYS A 130 16.77 -3.68 -15.96
CA LYS A 130 17.20 -2.45 -15.28
C LYS A 130 18.13 -1.57 -16.12
N ARG A 131 19.14 -2.17 -16.76
CA ARG A 131 20.08 -1.42 -17.61
C ARG A 131 19.39 -0.80 -18.83
N ARG A 132 18.57 -1.58 -19.54
CA ARG A 132 17.80 -1.11 -20.70
C ARG A 132 16.82 0.00 -20.34
N LEU A 133 16.18 -0.12 -19.17
CA LEU A 133 15.32 0.93 -18.63
C LEU A 133 16.12 2.21 -18.42
N GLY A 134 17.28 2.12 -17.74
CA GLY A 134 18.15 3.27 -17.50
C GLY A 134 18.63 3.96 -18.78
N GLU A 135 19.03 3.20 -19.80
CA GLU A 135 19.44 3.72 -21.12
C GLU A 135 18.33 4.48 -21.87
N ARG A 136 17.07 4.21 -21.53
CA ARG A 136 15.91 4.81 -22.17
C ARG A 136 15.50 6.15 -21.55
N LEU A 137 15.84 6.36 -20.28
CA LEU A 137 15.48 7.58 -19.56
C LEU A 137 16.32 8.76 -20.04
N ALA A 138 15.70 9.95 -20.15
CA ALA A 138 16.48 11.17 -20.22
C ALA A 138 17.30 11.38 -18.93
N ASP A 139 18.48 11.99 -19.05
CA ASP A 139 19.45 12.16 -17.96
C ASP A 139 18.84 12.67 -16.66
N LYS A 140 17.95 13.67 -16.73
CA LYS A 140 17.31 14.23 -15.54
C LYS A 140 16.42 13.24 -14.78
N TRP A 141 15.79 12.29 -15.47
CA TRP A 141 14.95 11.26 -14.85
C TRP A 141 15.80 10.12 -14.32
N TYR A 142 16.87 9.76 -15.03
CA TYR A 142 17.87 8.81 -14.56
C TYR A 142 18.55 9.29 -13.27
N LEU A 143 19.05 10.53 -13.28
CA LEU A 143 19.72 11.16 -12.13
C LEU A 143 18.77 11.49 -10.97
N GLY A 144 17.46 11.50 -11.23
CA GLY A 144 16.44 11.73 -10.21
C GLY A 144 16.18 10.53 -9.30
N VAL A 145 16.60 9.32 -9.70
CA VAL A 145 16.45 8.09 -8.90
C VAL A 145 17.46 8.09 -7.75
N LYS A 146 16.98 7.97 -6.51
CA LYS A 146 17.80 7.99 -5.30
C LYS A 146 17.95 6.61 -4.67
N GLY A 147 16.87 5.85 -4.64
CA GLY A 147 16.81 4.50 -4.12
C GLY A 147 17.22 3.43 -5.14
N GLY A 148 17.01 2.17 -4.75
CA GLY A 148 17.41 0.99 -5.50
C GLY A 148 16.25 0.14 -6.01
N THR A 149 15.00 0.53 -5.74
CA THR A 149 13.81 -0.29 -6.03
C THR A 149 13.37 -0.19 -7.47
N ASP A 150 12.92 -1.31 -8.03
CA ASP A 150 12.21 -1.35 -9.32
C ASP A 150 11.05 -0.35 -9.41
N SER A 151 10.41 -0.09 -8.28
CA SER A 151 9.27 0.80 -8.11
C SER A 151 9.60 2.27 -8.38
N GLU A 152 10.76 2.74 -7.95
CA GLU A 152 11.23 4.10 -8.19
C GLU A 152 11.70 4.26 -9.65
N TRP A 153 12.37 3.25 -10.19
CA TRP A 153 12.74 3.22 -11.60
C TRP A 153 11.49 3.22 -12.52
N ALA A 154 10.43 2.52 -12.13
CA ALA A 154 9.14 2.58 -12.81
C ALA A 154 8.52 3.99 -12.75
N PHE A 155 8.69 4.70 -11.62
CA PHE A 155 8.26 6.10 -11.52
C PHE A 155 9.06 7.02 -12.42
N ALA A 156 10.39 6.87 -12.48
CA ALA A 156 11.24 7.62 -13.41
C ALA A 156 10.83 7.37 -14.87
N LEU A 157 10.50 6.13 -15.22
CA LEU A 157 9.97 5.77 -16.55
C LEU A 157 8.60 6.42 -16.83
N PHE A 158 7.73 6.52 -15.83
CA PHE A 158 6.47 7.23 -15.94
C PHE A 158 6.69 8.73 -16.19
N LEU A 159 7.62 9.38 -15.48
CA LEU A 159 7.96 10.79 -15.66
C LEU A 159 8.52 11.06 -17.06
N ASP A 160 9.47 10.23 -17.51
CA ASP A 160 10.03 10.29 -18.87
C ASP A 160 8.93 10.08 -19.94
N THR A 161 8.02 9.13 -19.71
CA THR A 161 6.89 8.88 -20.61
C THR A 161 5.93 10.07 -20.67
N LEU A 162 5.61 10.68 -19.53
CA LEU A 162 4.73 11.85 -19.45
C LEU A 162 5.34 13.04 -20.21
N GLU A 163 6.66 13.25 -20.06
CA GLU A 163 7.39 14.26 -20.82
C GLU A 163 7.36 14.00 -22.32
N ARG A 164 7.62 12.77 -22.76
CA ARG A 164 7.57 12.40 -24.19
C ARG A 164 6.18 12.51 -24.80
N LEU A 165 5.13 12.48 -23.97
CA LEU A 165 3.76 12.79 -24.41
C LEU A 165 3.48 14.30 -24.53
N GLY A 166 4.48 15.16 -24.27
CA GLY A 166 4.39 16.62 -24.41
C GLY A 166 4.05 17.35 -23.11
N HIS A 167 4.08 16.68 -21.95
CA HIS A 167 3.72 17.28 -20.67
C HIS A 167 4.92 17.32 -19.73
N ASN A 168 5.41 18.51 -19.38
CA ASN A 168 6.53 18.67 -18.45
C ASN A 168 6.12 18.20 -17.03
N PRO A 169 6.68 17.11 -16.48
CA PRO A 169 6.31 16.61 -15.16
C PRO A 169 6.65 17.57 -14.00
N SER A 170 7.53 18.54 -14.22
CA SER A 170 7.88 19.59 -13.25
C SER A 170 6.95 20.80 -13.29
N ALA A 171 5.97 20.87 -14.20
CA ALA A 171 5.16 22.07 -14.43
C ALA A 171 4.11 22.38 -13.34
N CYS A 172 3.77 21.41 -12.48
CA CYS A 172 2.78 21.53 -11.41
C CYS A 172 1.51 22.33 -11.80
N PRO A 173 0.74 21.91 -12.81
CA PRO A 173 -0.40 22.70 -13.32
C PRO A 173 -1.49 22.90 -12.26
N GLU A 174 -2.08 24.09 -12.17
CA GLU A 174 -3.10 24.45 -11.16
C GLU A 174 -4.34 23.54 -11.16
N THR A 175 -4.66 22.94 -12.31
CA THR A 175 -5.80 22.02 -12.47
C THR A 175 -5.39 20.56 -12.61
N GLY A 176 -4.11 20.26 -12.37
CA GLY A 176 -3.48 18.97 -12.67
C GLY A 176 -3.23 18.76 -14.17
N PHE A 177 -2.58 17.65 -14.50
CA PHE A 177 -2.29 17.22 -15.87
C PHE A 177 -3.53 16.70 -16.60
N GLY A 178 -4.54 16.29 -15.83
CA GLY A 178 -5.80 15.75 -16.33
C GLY A 178 -5.80 14.21 -16.39
N PRO A 179 -6.95 13.57 -16.12
CA PRO A 179 -7.03 12.12 -15.93
C PRO A 179 -6.67 11.33 -17.19
N THR A 180 -7.05 11.82 -18.38
CA THR A 180 -6.75 11.16 -19.66
C THR A 180 -5.26 11.13 -19.95
N VAL A 181 -4.54 12.21 -19.62
CA VAL A 181 -3.09 12.33 -19.82
C VAL A 181 -2.36 11.35 -18.92
N LEU A 182 -2.67 11.36 -17.61
CA LEU A 182 -2.04 10.45 -16.65
C LEU A 182 -2.34 8.98 -16.97
N ARG A 183 -3.58 8.65 -17.37
CA ARG A 183 -3.96 7.30 -17.80
C ARG A 183 -3.15 6.85 -19.02
N ARG A 184 -3.04 7.69 -20.05
CA ARG A 184 -2.28 7.38 -21.26
C ARG A 184 -0.79 7.22 -20.97
N ALA A 185 -0.22 8.06 -20.09
CA ALA A 185 1.15 7.93 -19.63
C ALA A 185 1.34 6.58 -18.94
N MET A 186 0.45 6.22 -18.00
CA MET A 186 0.49 4.95 -17.28
C MET A 186 0.46 3.73 -18.22
N GLU A 187 -0.50 3.68 -19.15
CA GLU A 187 -0.61 2.62 -20.16
C GLU A 187 0.68 2.49 -20.98
N ARG A 188 1.28 3.62 -21.38
CA ARG A 188 2.53 3.63 -22.14
C ARG A 188 3.72 3.17 -21.31
N THR A 189 3.81 3.50 -20.03
CA THR A 189 4.87 2.97 -19.16
C THR A 189 4.70 1.46 -18.92
N ILE A 190 3.48 0.95 -18.75
CA ILE A 190 3.24 -0.51 -18.66
C ILE A 190 3.67 -1.22 -19.96
N ALA A 191 3.29 -0.67 -21.12
CA ALA A 191 3.67 -1.25 -22.41
C ALA A 191 5.20 -1.31 -22.59
N GLN A 192 5.92 -0.28 -22.18
CA GLN A 192 7.39 -0.24 -22.25
C GLN A 192 8.05 -1.24 -21.29
N ILE A 193 7.50 -1.41 -20.09
CA ILE A 193 7.97 -2.44 -19.14
C ILE A 193 7.82 -3.82 -19.78
N ASN A 194 6.63 -4.13 -20.32
CA ASN A 194 6.38 -5.39 -21.01
C ASN A 194 7.35 -5.61 -22.18
N GLU A 195 7.58 -4.59 -23.02
CA GLU A 195 8.50 -4.65 -24.16
C GLU A 195 9.94 -4.99 -23.72
N MET A 196 10.41 -4.35 -22.65
CA MET A 196 11.74 -4.64 -22.10
C MET A 196 11.83 -6.07 -21.55
N THR A 197 10.78 -6.53 -20.86
CA THR A 197 10.72 -7.91 -20.35
C THR A 197 10.64 -8.93 -21.48
N ASP A 198 9.89 -8.67 -22.54
CA ASP A 198 9.78 -9.53 -23.72
C ASP A 198 11.10 -9.63 -24.50
N SER A 199 11.93 -8.58 -24.43
CA SER A 199 13.25 -8.55 -25.08
C SER A 199 14.34 -9.33 -24.35
N ILE A 200 14.03 -9.99 -23.22
CA ILE A 200 15.00 -10.84 -22.51
C ILE A 200 15.25 -12.10 -23.36
N PRO A 201 16.52 -12.43 -23.71
CA PRO A 201 16.83 -13.60 -24.54
C PRO A 201 16.36 -14.91 -23.91
N GLU A 202 15.75 -15.78 -24.72
CA GLU A 202 15.27 -17.10 -24.30
C GLU A 202 16.35 -17.95 -23.62
N SER A 203 17.60 -17.82 -24.09
CA SER A 203 18.74 -18.52 -23.48
C SER A 203 18.96 -18.14 -22.01
N ILE A 204 18.72 -16.89 -21.64
CA ILE A 204 18.84 -16.39 -20.26
C ILE A 204 17.65 -16.86 -19.44
N LEU A 205 16.44 -16.78 -20.00
CA LEU A 205 15.21 -17.22 -19.34
C LEU A 205 15.33 -18.69 -18.89
N GLN A 206 15.86 -19.55 -19.76
CA GLN A 206 16.04 -20.97 -19.49
C GLN A 206 17.22 -21.25 -18.56
N SER A 207 18.36 -20.55 -18.72
CA SER A 207 19.55 -20.83 -17.91
C SER A 207 19.44 -20.36 -16.46
N GLU A 208 18.71 -19.27 -16.21
CA GLU A 208 18.63 -18.62 -14.89
C GLU A 208 17.25 -18.76 -14.21
N ASP A 209 16.30 -19.47 -14.82
CA ASP A 209 14.91 -19.63 -14.32
C ASP A 209 14.26 -18.26 -13.98
N VAL A 210 14.33 -17.35 -14.95
CA VAL A 210 13.92 -15.95 -14.75
C VAL A 210 12.40 -15.81 -14.82
N ASP A 211 11.79 -15.40 -13.72
CA ASP A 211 10.38 -15.04 -13.69
C ASP A 211 10.15 -13.66 -14.31
N THR A 212 9.51 -13.66 -15.49
CA THR A 212 9.20 -12.46 -16.29
C THR A 212 7.85 -11.85 -15.97
N ARG A 213 7.05 -12.47 -15.11
CA ARG A 213 5.72 -11.94 -14.77
C ARG A 213 5.83 -10.75 -13.83
N SER A 214 5.33 -9.62 -14.29
CA SER A 214 5.24 -8.37 -13.54
C SER A 214 3.88 -8.26 -12.85
N LEU A 215 3.88 -7.85 -11.58
CA LEU A 215 2.70 -7.40 -10.85
C LEU A 215 2.81 -5.89 -10.73
N LEU A 216 1.93 -5.14 -11.38
CA LEU A 216 2.08 -3.69 -11.52
C LEU A 216 0.85 -2.97 -10.94
N ASN A 217 0.59 -3.12 -9.64
CA ASN A 217 -0.42 -2.29 -8.99
C ASN A 217 0.22 -0.94 -8.64
N PHE A 218 0.21 -0.03 -9.62
CA PHE A 218 0.68 1.34 -9.47
C PHE A 218 -0.45 2.24 -8.97
N ALA A 219 -0.09 3.31 -8.27
CA ALA A 219 -0.99 4.42 -7.99
C ALA A 219 -0.23 5.73 -8.18
N VAL A 220 -0.74 6.62 -9.02
CA VAL A 220 -0.19 7.95 -9.26
C VAL A 220 -1.25 9.01 -9.08
N THR A 221 -0.86 10.17 -8.56
CA THR A 221 -1.72 11.34 -8.46
C THR A 221 -0.95 12.62 -8.72
N ASP A 222 -1.63 13.63 -9.25
CA ASP A 222 -1.12 14.99 -9.46
C ASP A 222 -1.71 16.01 -8.48
N GLY A 223 -2.46 15.55 -7.47
CA GLY A 223 -3.22 16.38 -6.53
C GLY A 223 -4.71 16.50 -6.89
N HIS A 224 -5.07 16.24 -8.14
CA HIS A 224 -6.42 16.43 -8.67
C HIS A 224 -7.06 15.11 -9.12
N SER A 225 -6.28 14.30 -9.84
CA SER A 225 -6.70 13.02 -10.41
C SER A 225 -5.83 11.90 -9.87
N VAL A 226 -6.43 10.75 -9.61
CA VAL A 226 -5.72 9.54 -9.19
C VAL A 226 -5.88 8.47 -10.27
N ILE A 227 -4.78 7.84 -10.64
CA ILE A 227 -4.76 6.67 -11.52
C ILE A 227 -4.19 5.50 -10.73
N CYS A 228 -4.96 4.42 -10.60
CA CYS A 228 -4.52 3.17 -10.01
C CYS A 228 -4.61 2.04 -11.04
N THR A 229 -3.65 1.13 -11.07
CA THR A 229 -3.69 -0.06 -11.91
C THR A 229 -3.87 -1.31 -11.06
N ARG A 230 -4.60 -2.29 -11.60
CA ARG A 230 -4.55 -3.67 -11.14
C ARG A 230 -4.12 -4.52 -12.32
N TYR A 231 -2.85 -4.92 -12.36
CA TYR A 231 -2.26 -5.47 -13.59
C TYR A 231 -1.28 -6.62 -13.33
N ILE A 232 -1.31 -7.60 -14.23
CA ILE A 232 -0.33 -8.68 -14.33
C ILE A 232 0.03 -8.96 -15.79
N SER A 233 1.33 -9.14 -16.08
CA SER A 233 1.83 -9.49 -17.42
C SER A 233 1.76 -11.00 -17.67
N SER A 234 0.57 -11.58 -17.50
CA SER A 234 0.26 -13.00 -17.74
C SER A 234 -1.21 -13.11 -18.14
N SER A 235 -1.54 -13.94 -19.12
CA SER A 235 -2.93 -14.23 -19.48
C SER A 235 -3.55 -15.28 -18.55
N SER A 236 -2.74 -16.16 -17.97
CA SER A 236 -3.20 -17.28 -17.13
C SER A 236 -3.21 -16.97 -15.63
N ASP A 237 -2.44 -16.00 -15.16
CA ASP A 237 -2.34 -15.67 -13.73
C ASP A 237 -3.22 -14.46 -13.37
N GLU A 238 -3.64 -14.39 -12.10
CA GLU A 238 -4.44 -13.29 -11.57
C GLU A 238 -3.55 -12.18 -10.99
N ALA A 239 -3.95 -10.92 -11.13
CA ALA A 239 -3.23 -9.79 -10.54
C ALA A 239 -3.42 -9.70 -9.02
N ALA A 240 -2.49 -9.01 -8.36
CA ALA A 240 -2.56 -8.73 -6.93
C ALA A 240 -3.85 -7.96 -6.58
N SER A 241 -4.36 -8.18 -5.38
CA SER A 241 -5.65 -7.65 -4.95
C SER A 241 -5.68 -6.12 -4.96
N LEU A 242 -6.83 -5.59 -5.37
CA LEU A 242 -7.12 -4.17 -5.32
C LEU A 242 -8.63 -3.98 -5.24
N TYR A 243 -9.06 -3.18 -4.28
CA TYR A 243 -10.45 -2.88 -4.00
C TYR A 243 -10.66 -1.39 -4.01
N TYR A 244 -11.87 -0.95 -4.34
CA TYR A 244 -12.28 0.43 -4.12
C TYR A 244 -13.64 0.51 -3.42
N SER A 245 -13.85 1.57 -2.67
CA SER A 245 -15.12 1.90 -2.05
C SER A 245 -15.43 3.37 -2.33
N SER A 246 -16.69 3.67 -2.60
CA SER A 246 -17.17 5.01 -2.91
C SER A 246 -18.45 5.28 -2.12
N GLY A 247 -18.58 6.49 -1.58
CA GLY A 247 -19.75 6.89 -0.80
C GLY A 247 -19.67 8.34 -0.33
N THR A 248 -20.56 8.71 0.58
CA THR A 248 -20.72 10.08 1.09
C THR A 248 -19.92 10.32 2.36
N GLN A 249 -19.83 9.33 3.25
CA GLN A 249 -19.20 9.50 4.57
C GLN A 249 -18.41 8.26 4.99
N TRP A 250 -17.29 8.51 5.67
CA TRP A 250 -16.48 7.49 6.33
C TRP A 250 -16.60 7.66 7.85
N THR A 251 -17.44 6.84 8.46
CA THR A 251 -17.90 7.00 9.84
C THR A 251 -17.88 5.68 10.59
N THR A 252 -17.83 5.74 11.91
CA THR A 252 -18.03 4.58 12.79
C THR A 252 -19.52 4.29 12.94
N ARG A 253 -19.88 3.04 13.20
CA ARG A 253 -21.28 2.62 13.45
C ARG A 253 -21.90 3.33 14.65
N THR A 254 -21.10 3.52 15.69
CA THR A 254 -21.50 4.21 16.90
C THR A 254 -20.68 5.48 17.09
N LYS A 255 -21.21 6.41 17.88
CA LYS A 255 -20.48 7.62 18.30
C LYS A 255 -19.52 7.36 19.46
N SER A 256 -19.32 6.10 19.88
CA SER A 256 -18.40 5.76 20.95
C SER A 256 -16.97 6.10 20.52
N ALA A 257 -16.20 6.72 21.43
CA ALA A 257 -14.81 7.06 21.17
C ALA A 257 -13.91 5.83 20.95
N ASP A 258 -14.34 4.65 21.41
CA ASP A 258 -13.62 3.38 21.27
C ASP A 258 -14.07 2.58 20.05
N ASP A 259 -15.07 3.05 19.30
CA ASP A 259 -15.50 2.37 18.10
C ASP A 259 -14.45 2.53 16.99
N ARG A 260 -14.06 1.39 16.44
CA ARG A 260 -13.08 1.26 15.35
C ARG A 260 -13.71 0.56 14.13
N GLN A 261 -15.02 0.28 14.19
CA GLN A 261 -15.81 -0.29 13.11
C GLN A 261 -16.27 0.82 12.17
N TYR A 262 -15.33 1.30 11.36
CA TYR A 262 -15.63 2.22 10.27
C TYR A 262 -16.46 1.53 9.19
N GLN A 263 -17.28 2.29 8.50
CA GLN A 263 -18.02 1.86 7.32
C GLN A 263 -18.16 3.00 6.32
N MET A 264 -18.34 2.63 5.05
CA MET A 264 -18.69 3.58 4.01
C MET A 264 -20.21 3.75 3.99
N GLU A 265 -20.69 4.96 4.26
CA GLU A 265 -22.11 5.31 4.13
C GLU A 265 -22.40 5.91 2.75
N ARG A 266 -23.59 5.60 2.20
CA ARG A 266 -24.10 6.15 0.93
C ARG A 266 -25.47 6.76 1.18
N LYS A 267 -25.49 8.00 1.67
CA LYS A 267 -26.73 8.70 2.04
C LYS A 267 -27.51 9.23 0.83
N ASP A 268 -26.80 9.50 -0.26
CA ASP A 268 -27.37 9.97 -1.50
C ASP A 268 -26.75 9.24 -2.71
N LYS A 269 -27.09 9.70 -3.92
CA LYS A 269 -26.54 9.15 -5.18
C LYS A 269 -25.13 9.67 -5.50
N GLY A 270 -24.61 10.61 -4.71
CA GLY A 270 -23.30 11.19 -4.86
C GLY A 270 -22.20 10.29 -4.29
N ALA A 271 -20.97 10.62 -4.68
CA ALA A 271 -19.76 10.10 -4.08
C ALA A 271 -18.90 11.29 -3.68
N ASP A 272 -18.74 11.50 -2.38
CA ASP A 272 -17.85 12.51 -1.82
C ASP A 272 -16.48 11.94 -1.49
N ILE A 273 -16.44 10.64 -1.20
CA ILE A 273 -15.27 9.91 -0.76
C ILE A 273 -15.05 8.71 -1.66
N VAL A 274 -13.81 8.57 -2.12
CA VAL A 274 -13.32 7.37 -2.78
C VAL A 274 -12.10 6.83 -2.01
N LEU A 275 -12.17 5.56 -1.65
CA LEU A 275 -11.07 4.79 -1.08
C LEU A 275 -10.62 3.74 -2.09
N VAL A 276 -9.31 3.54 -2.22
CA VAL A 276 -8.72 2.41 -2.94
C VAL A 276 -7.72 1.74 -2.03
N ALA A 277 -7.80 0.43 -1.85
CA ALA A 277 -6.91 -0.28 -0.93
C ALA A 277 -6.51 -1.64 -1.48
N SER A 278 -5.28 -2.07 -1.16
CA SER A 278 -4.83 -3.44 -1.47
C SER A 278 -5.66 -4.49 -0.72
N GLU A 279 -6.09 -4.18 0.50
CA GLU A 279 -7.02 -4.99 1.31
C GLU A 279 -8.08 -4.06 1.92
N PRO A 280 -9.36 -4.48 1.99
CA PRO A 280 -10.43 -3.68 2.60
C PRO A 280 -10.08 -3.24 4.02
N LEU A 281 -10.37 -1.98 4.37
CA LEU A 281 -10.12 -1.47 5.73
C LEU A 281 -11.14 -1.96 6.78
N THR A 282 -12.21 -2.62 6.31
CA THR A 282 -13.37 -3.04 7.10
C THR A 282 -13.76 -4.47 6.72
N PHE A 283 -14.55 -5.15 7.56
CA PHE A 283 -14.94 -6.53 7.32
C PHE A 283 -16.20 -6.65 6.45
N GLU A 284 -16.98 -5.58 6.32
CA GLU A 284 -18.15 -5.49 5.44
C GLU A 284 -17.72 -5.44 3.98
N ARG A 285 -17.42 -6.61 3.40
CA ARG A 285 -16.94 -6.75 2.02
C ARG A 285 -17.92 -6.21 0.99
N GLU A 286 -19.22 -6.17 1.30
CA GLU A 286 -20.26 -5.61 0.43
C GLU A 286 -20.07 -4.12 0.12
N ASN A 287 -19.33 -3.40 0.96
CA ASN A 287 -19.01 -2.00 0.74
C ASN A 287 -17.78 -1.79 -0.16
N TRP A 288 -17.11 -2.87 -0.57
CA TRP A 288 -15.89 -2.84 -1.36
C TRP A 288 -16.12 -3.55 -2.70
N VAL A 289 -15.75 -2.87 -3.78
CA VAL A 289 -15.83 -3.40 -5.13
C VAL A 289 -14.45 -3.87 -5.56
N ASN A 290 -14.41 -5.07 -6.14
CA ASN A 290 -13.19 -5.65 -6.71
C ASN A 290 -12.81 -4.88 -7.98
N VAL A 291 -11.57 -4.42 -8.06
CA VAL A 291 -11.01 -3.93 -9.33
C VAL A 291 -10.71 -5.15 -10.21
N PRO A 292 -11.19 -5.23 -11.47
CA PRO A 292 -10.89 -6.34 -12.37
C PRO A 292 -9.40 -6.46 -12.68
N THR A 293 -8.92 -7.68 -12.98
CA THR A 293 -7.55 -7.90 -13.43
C THR A 293 -7.33 -7.19 -14.77
N ASN A 294 -6.14 -6.61 -14.95
CA ASN A 294 -5.73 -5.83 -16.13
C ASN A 294 -6.67 -4.68 -16.42
N SER A 295 -6.91 -3.86 -15.39
CA SER A 295 -7.70 -2.63 -15.50
C SER A 295 -7.02 -1.44 -14.84
N ILE A 296 -7.43 -0.25 -15.28
CA ILE A 296 -7.01 1.04 -14.77
C ILE A 296 -8.22 1.76 -14.16
N LEU A 297 -8.11 2.06 -12.88
CA LEU A 297 -9.08 2.82 -12.10
C LEU A 297 -8.64 4.30 -12.12
N THR A 298 -9.55 5.16 -12.53
CA THR A 298 -9.36 6.62 -12.60
C THR A 298 -10.33 7.29 -11.63
N ILE A 299 -9.80 8.15 -10.76
CA ILE A 299 -10.59 9.01 -9.87
C ILE A 299 -10.37 10.45 -10.30
N HIS A 300 -11.44 11.13 -10.68
CA HIS A 300 -11.40 12.56 -10.99
C HIS A 300 -12.71 13.21 -10.54
N ARG A 301 -12.63 14.29 -9.74
CA ARG A 301 -13.82 14.94 -9.15
C ARG A 301 -14.77 13.92 -8.50
N GLN A 302 -14.19 13.02 -7.71
CA GLN A 302 -14.87 11.92 -7.00
C GLN A 302 -15.62 10.92 -7.88
N THR A 303 -15.55 11.06 -9.21
CA THR A 303 -16.06 10.08 -10.15
C THR A 303 -15.03 8.98 -10.33
N VAL A 304 -15.46 7.74 -10.16
CA VAL A 304 -14.63 6.54 -10.38
C VAL A 304 -14.95 5.95 -11.74
N MET A 305 -13.94 5.77 -12.57
CA MET A 305 -14.06 5.10 -13.87
C MET A 305 -13.06 3.95 -13.93
N VAL A 306 -13.50 2.79 -14.41
CA VAL A 306 -12.64 1.61 -14.58
C VAL A 306 -12.58 1.29 -16.07
N HIS A 307 -11.37 1.23 -16.62
CA HIS A 307 -11.13 0.91 -18.03
C HIS A 307 -10.25 -0.34 -18.13
N PRO A 308 -10.48 -1.24 -19.09
CA PRO A 308 -9.57 -2.36 -19.33
C PRO A 308 -8.25 -1.86 -19.92
N ILE A 309 -7.13 -2.46 -19.51
CA ILE A 309 -5.84 -2.34 -20.17
C ILE A 309 -5.82 -3.41 -21.26
N VAL A 310 -5.99 -3.01 -22.52
CA VAL A 310 -6.10 -3.93 -23.66
C VAL A 310 -4.72 -4.16 -24.27
N ASP A 311 -4.08 -5.25 -23.87
CA ASP A 311 -2.81 -5.74 -24.42
C ASP A 311 -2.85 -7.25 -24.67
N LYS A 312 -1.71 -7.88 -24.92
CA LYS A 312 -1.61 -9.32 -25.20
C LYS A 312 -2.00 -10.22 -24.00
N TYR A 313 -2.11 -9.66 -22.80
CA TYR A 313 -2.51 -10.37 -21.59
C TYR A 313 -3.98 -10.09 -21.21
N TYR A 314 -4.66 -9.21 -21.94
CA TYR A 314 -6.09 -8.95 -21.77
C TYR A 314 -6.91 -10.08 -22.37
N GLU A 315 -7.84 -10.63 -21.57
CA GLU A 315 -8.74 -11.68 -22.04
C GLU A 315 -10.15 -11.13 -22.23
N ARG A 316 -10.75 -11.43 -23.39
CA ARG A 316 -12.09 -10.91 -23.76
C ARG A 316 -13.22 -11.77 -23.23
N ASP A 317 -12.96 -13.06 -22.99
CA ASP A 317 -13.95 -13.98 -22.45
C ASP A 317 -14.23 -13.65 -20.97
N PRO A 318 -15.46 -13.26 -20.61
CA PRO A 318 -15.83 -13.01 -19.22
C PRO A 318 -15.74 -14.25 -18.32
N HIS A 319 -15.70 -15.46 -18.89
CA HIS A 319 -15.59 -16.73 -18.17
C HIS A 319 -14.15 -17.22 -18.04
N HIS A 320 -13.17 -16.47 -18.55
CA HIS A 320 -11.78 -16.85 -18.44
C HIS A 320 -11.33 -16.88 -16.98
N ILE A 321 -10.80 -18.04 -16.57
CA ILE A 321 -10.35 -18.27 -15.20
C ILE A 321 -8.85 -18.09 -15.13
N ARG A 322 -8.40 -17.29 -14.15
CA ARG A 322 -6.99 -17.05 -13.86
C ARG A 322 -6.57 -17.77 -12.59
N SER A 323 -5.32 -18.23 -12.56
CA SER A 323 -4.73 -18.86 -11.40
C SER A 323 -4.26 -17.82 -10.38
N SER A 324 -4.63 -18.01 -9.11
CA SER A 324 -4.11 -17.21 -7.99
C SER A 324 -2.77 -17.72 -7.45
N ALA A 325 -2.26 -18.85 -7.96
CA ALA A 325 -1.05 -19.49 -7.44
C ALA A 325 0.18 -18.57 -7.48
N PHE A 326 0.33 -17.78 -8.56
CA PHE A 326 1.46 -16.88 -8.71
C PHE A 326 1.49 -15.76 -7.65
N VAL A 327 0.37 -15.04 -7.48
CA VAL A 327 0.27 -13.97 -6.47
C VAL A 327 0.44 -14.53 -5.07
N GLN A 328 -0.10 -15.72 -4.79
CA GLN A 328 0.09 -16.41 -3.52
C GLN A 328 1.56 -16.76 -3.26
N ALA A 329 2.28 -17.27 -4.26
CA ALA A 329 3.71 -17.57 -4.16
C ALA A 329 4.57 -16.32 -3.93
N LYS A 330 4.12 -15.14 -4.40
CA LYS A 330 4.74 -13.86 -4.07
C LYS A 330 4.34 -13.32 -2.70
N GLY A 331 3.45 -13.99 -1.96
CA GLY A 331 2.95 -13.53 -0.66
C GLY A 331 1.94 -12.37 -0.78
N LEU A 332 1.19 -12.34 -1.88
CA LEU A 332 0.05 -11.48 -2.16
C LEU A 332 -1.23 -12.32 -2.22
N THR A 333 -2.36 -11.65 -2.36
CA THR A 333 -3.66 -12.29 -2.61
C THR A 333 -4.26 -11.79 -3.90
N SER A 334 -5.12 -12.62 -4.48
CA SER A 334 -6.04 -12.29 -5.55
C SER A 334 -7.35 -11.70 -4.99
N ASN A 335 -8.15 -11.07 -5.86
CA ASN A 335 -9.52 -10.70 -5.50
C ASN A 335 -10.44 -11.93 -5.48
N GLU A 336 -10.19 -12.91 -6.36
CA GLU A 336 -10.97 -14.14 -6.38
C GLU A 336 -10.53 -15.12 -5.30
N LYS A 337 -11.52 -15.73 -4.63
CA LYS A 337 -11.28 -16.90 -3.79
C LYS A 337 -11.09 -18.09 -4.72
N THR A 338 -9.96 -18.78 -4.60
CA THR A 338 -9.81 -20.13 -5.14
C THR A 338 -11.03 -20.92 -4.67
N ARG A 339 -11.91 -21.35 -5.58
CA ARG A 339 -12.83 -22.46 -5.24
C ARG A 339 -11.89 -23.58 -4.85
N GLY A 340 -11.86 -23.93 -3.56
CA GLY A 340 -11.10 -25.08 -3.09
C GLY A 340 -11.44 -26.30 -3.95
N PRO A 341 -10.55 -27.30 -4.05
CA PRO A 341 -10.85 -28.49 -4.83
C PRO A 341 -12.23 -28.98 -4.37
N SER A 342 -13.19 -28.97 -5.30
CA SER A 342 -14.47 -29.59 -5.06
C SER A 342 -14.15 -31.02 -4.66
N THR A 343 -14.37 -31.37 -3.41
CA THR A 343 -14.45 -32.76 -3.01
C THR A 343 -15.53 -33.35 -3.90
N SER A 344 -15.12 -34.10 -4.92
CA SER A 344 -16.01 -34.91 -5.74
C SER A 344 -16.93 -35.65 -4.77
N PRO A 345 -18.26 -35.56 -4.89
CA PRO A 345 -19.12 -36.42 -4.10
C PRO A 345 -18.70 -37.85 -4.44
N ALA A 346 -18.37 -38.62 -3.40
CA ALA A 346 -18.09 -40.04 -3.53
C ALA A 346 -19.15 -40.68 -4.42
N ALA A 347 -18.70 -41.49 -5.38
CA ALA A 347 -19.55 -42.27 -6.25
C ALA A 347 -20.52 -43.08 -5.39
N LEU A 348 -21.79 -42.68 -5.40
CA LEU A 348 -22.88 -43.52 -4.94
C LEU A 348 -23.26 -44.41 -6.11
N ASP A 349 -23.01 -45.71 -5.93
CA ASP A 349 -23.48 -46.79 -6.79
C ASP A 349 -24.98 -46.60 -7.11
N ARG A 350 -25.28 -46.49 -8.40
CA ARG A 350 -26.65 -46.52 -8.93
C ARG A 350 -26.77 -47.68 -9.90
N ASN A 351 -27.20 -48.83 -9.39
CA ASN A 351 -27.96 -49.79 -10.17
C ASN A 351 -29.40 -49.27 -10.31
N GLY A 352 -29.92 -49.21 -11.54
CA GLY A 352 -31.23 -48.66 -11.92
C GLY A 352 -32.45 -49.50 -11.47
N PRO A 353 -33.67 -49.30 -12.03
CA PRO A 353 -33.97 -48.77 -13.37
C PRO A 353 -35.04 -47.65 -13.49
N ASP A 354 -34.78 -46.78 -14.47
CA ASP A 354 -35.61 -46.34 -15.62
C ASP A 354 -36.95 -45.55 -15.54
N LEU A 355 -37.00 -44.64 -16.52
CA LEU A 355 -38.11 -44.03 -17.28
C LEU A 355 -38.96 -42.83 -16.79
N ASP A 356 -38.78 -41.77 -17.58
CA ASP A 356 -39.78 -40.87 -18.21
C ASP A 356 -40.34 -39.65 -17.49
N GLY A 357 -40.17 -38.49 -18.16
CA GLY A 357 -41.17 -37.42 -18.16
C GLY A 357 -40.64 -36.00 -18.02
N TYR A 358 -40.81 -35.23 -19.10
CA TYR A 358 -41.01 -33.76 -19.11
C TYR A 358 -39.79 -32.81 -19.14
N ARG A 359 -39.30 -32.60 -20.36
CA ARG A 359 -38.81 -31.30 -20.85
C ARG A 359 -39.96 -30.52 -21.50
N LYS A 360 -40.24 -29.31 -21.03
CA LYS A 360 -40.37 -28.04 -21.79
C LYS A 360 -41.36 -27.05 -21.16
N MET A 361 -41.08 -25.77 -21.48
CA MET A 361 -41.83 -24.54 -21.19
C MET A 361 -41.45 -23.96 -19.82
N LEU A 362 -40.96 -22.71 -19.70
CA LEU A 362 -41.55 -21.49 -20.24
C LEU A 362 -40.52 -20.38 -20.48
N THR A 363 -40.64 -19.74 -21.64
CA THR A 363 -40.19 -18.38 -21.94
C THR A 363 -41.37 -17.40 -21.83
N ALA A 364 -41.07 -16.23 -21.27
CA ALA A 364 -41.58 -14.90 -21.62
C ALA A 364 -42.91 -14.35 -21.01
N SER A 365 -42.73 -13.15 -20.41
CA SER A 365 -43.56 -11.92 -20.51
C SER A 365 -44.62 -11.58 -19.44
N LEU A 366 -44.42 -10.38 -18.86
CA LEU A 366 -45.31 -9.50 -18.06
C LEU A 366 -46.55 -9.03 -18.89
N PRO A 367 -47.70 -8.58 -18.29
CA PRO A 367 -47.81 -7.24 -17.65
C PRO A 367 -48.87 -7.03 -16.51
N LEU A 368 -48.71 -5.86 -15.84
CA LEU A 368 -49.65 -4.98 -15.10
C LEU A 368 -50.92 -5.52 -14.38
N GLY A 369 -51.10 -5.10 -13.11
CA GLY A 369 -52.41 -5.06 -12.45
C GLY A 369 -52.36 -4.73 -10.95
N SER A 370 -53.20 -3.79 -10.51
CA SER A 370 -53.23 -3.14 -9.19
C SER A 370 -54.00 -3.91 -8.10
N SER A 371 -53.67 -3.59 -6.83
CA SER A 371 -54.55 -3.49 -5.64
C SER A 371 -54.68 -4.64 -4.60
N ARG A 372 -54.41 -4.24 -3.34
CA ARG A 372 -55.05 -4.58 -2.03
C ARG A 372 -54.94 -6.04 -1.51
N SER A 373 -54.13 -6.28 -0.47
CA SER A 373 -54.42 -6.22 0.99
C SER A 373 -54.92 -7.54 1.58
N LEU A 374 -54.21 -8.05 2.60
CA LEU A 374 -54.70 -8.56 3.90
C LEU A 374 -53.79 -9.67 4.44
N SER A 375 -53.18 -9.39 5.59
CA SER A 375 -52.65 -10.41 6.52
C SER A 375 -53.82 -11.21 7.14
N PRO A 376 -53.54 -12.39 7.71
CA PRO A 376 -53.64 -12.42 9.18
C PRO A 376 -52.55 -13.25 9.87
N ASP A 377 -52.19 -12.72 11.02
CA ASP A 377 -51.49 -13.32 12.15
C ASP A 377 -52.37 -14.40 12.80
N LEU A 378 -51.82 -15.56 13.18
CA LEU A 378 -52.37 -16.36 14.29
C LEU A 378 -51.30 -17.26 14.93
N THR A 379 -51.17 -17.02 16.24
CA THR A 379 -50.36 -17.65 17.27
C THR A 379 -50.63 -19.15 17.50
N ARG A 380 -49.60 -19.92 17.90
CA ARG A 380 -49.79 -20.98 18.92
C ARG A 380 -48.50 -21.31 19.70
N ARG A 381 -48.62 -21.27 21.03
CA ARG A 381 -47.65 -21.64 22.09
C ARG A 381 -47.74 -23.14 22.46
N SER A 382 -46.73 -23.55 23.25
CA SER A 382 -46.63 -24.70 24.20
C SER A 382 -45.96 -25.96 23.62
N ARG A 383 -45.14 -26.75 24.34
CA ARG A 383 -44.67 -26.79 25.74
C ARG A 383 -43.42 -27.71 25.81
N THR A 384 -42.62 -27.55 26.85
CA THR A 384 -41.43 -28.35 27.26
C THR A 384 -41.75 -29.77 27.73
N PRO A 385 -40.73 -30.64 27.91
CA PRO A 385 -40.30 -30.96 29.29
C PRO A 385 -38.78 -31.08 29.56
N GLN A 386 -38.41 -30.82 30.82
CA GLN A 386 -37.19 -31.19 31.59
C GLN A 386 -37.03 -32.72 31.72
N SER A 387 -35.96 -33.39 32.17
CA SER A 387 -34.56 -33.14 32.61
C SER A 387 -33.95 -34.53 32.89
N VAL A 388 -32.65 -34.78 32.70
CA VAL A 388 -31.82 -35.62 33.61
C VAL A 388 -30.37 -35.12 33.51
N ARG A 389 -29.72 -35.05 34.67
CA ARG A 389 -28.36 -34.57 34.93
C ARG A 389 -27.50 -35.78 35.29
N GLU A 390 -26.29 -35.91 34.74
CA GLU A 390 -25.24 -36.68 35.39
C GLU A 390 -23.85 -36.18 35.00
N SER A 391 -22.99 -36.16 36.00
CA SER A 391 -21.68 -35.53 36.09
C SER A 391 -20.57 -36.55 35.95
N THR A 392 -19.53 -36.27 35.17
CA THR A 392 -18.21 -36.90 35.33
C THR A 392 -17.08 -35.89 35.07
N THR A 393 -16.02 -36.07 35.84
CA THR A 393 -14.84 -35.22 36.10
C THR A 393 -13.80 -35.25 34.97
N PRO A 394 -12.86 -34.28 34.91
CA PRO A 394 -11.76 -34.28 33.94
C PRO A 394 -10.54 -35.04 34.48
N SER A 395 -9.93 -35.88 33.63
CA SER A 395 -8.63 -36.53 33.87
C SER A 395 -7.51 -35.83 33.08
N SER A 396 -6.36 -35.72 33.75
CA SER A 396 -5.11 -35.05 33.38
C SER A 396 -4.37 -35.70 32.19
N PRO A 397 -3.43 -34.99 31.54
CA PRO A 397 -2.81 -35.43 30.30
C PRO A 397 -1.63 -36.41 30.52
N SER A 398 -1.57 -37.41 29.64
CA SER A 398 -0.51 -38.40 29.53
C SER A 398 0.77 -37.82 28.90
N GLN A 399 1.89 -38.08 29.56
CA GLN A 399 3.25 -37.84 29.09
C GLN A 399 3.57 -38.73 27.89
N ILE A 400 4.15 -38.15 26.83
CA ILE A 400 4.85 -38.88 25.78
C ILE A 400 6.31 -38.41 25.78
N SER A 401 7.18 -39.39 25.95
CA SER A 401 8.64 -39.33 25.94
C SER A 401 9.18 -38.99 24.55
N ILE A 402 10.12 -38.04 24.49
CA ILE A 402 10.92 -37.77 23.30
C ILE A 402 12.34 -38.27 23.55
N SER A 403 12.75 -39.23 22.73
CA SER A 403 14.10 -39.78 22.65
C SER A 403 15.08 -38.76 22.07
N THR A 404 16.20 -38.58 22.76
CA THR A 404 17.39 -37.86 22.33
C THR A 404 18.10 -38.61 21.20
N GLN A 405 18.24 -38.00 20.03
CA GLN A 405 19.23 -38.37 19.02
C GLN A 405 20.17 -37.20 18.75
N THR A 406 21.41 -37.41 19.14
CA THR A 406 22.58 -36.56 18.94
C THR A 406 23.03 -36.68 17.48
N ILE A 407 23.06 -35.57 16.74
CA ILE A 407 23.73 -35.50 15.44
C ILE A 407 24.78 -34.39 15.50
N ASN A 408 26.04 -34.82 15.52
CA ASN A 408 27.22 -33.99 15.37
C ASN A 408 27.25 -33.35 13.97
N LYS A 409 27.36 -32.02 13.90
CA LYS A 409 27.83 -31.33 12.69
C LYS A 409 28.95 -30.35 13.03
N VAL A 410 30.08 -30.63 12.39
CA VAL A 410 31.36 -29.92 12.42
C VAL A 410 31.22 -28.55 11.78
N ILE A 411 31.73 -27.51 12.45
CA ILE A 411 31.87 -26.14 11.93
C ILE A 411 33.33 -25.94 11.49
N PRO A 412 33.63 -25.52 10.24
CA PRO A 412 34.98 -25.08 9.89
C PRO A 412 35.17 -23.59 10.23
N ALA A 413 36.29 -23.31 10.88
CA ALA A 413 36.76 -21.98 11.25
C ALA A 413 37.34 -21.23 10.04
N GLN A 414 37.08 -19.91 9.96
CA GLN A 414 37.84 -19.00 9.10
C GLN A 414 38.24 -17.73 9.86
N GLY A 415 39.55 -17.61 10.09
CA GLY A 415 40.38 -16.42 9.85
C GLY A 415 40.05 -15.10 10.54
N ASN A 416 40.70 -14.85 11.68
CA ASN A 416 40.90 -13.50 12.21
C ASN A 416 42.08 -12.80 11.49
N ILE A 417 41.87 -11.59 10.96
CA ILE A 417 42.95 -10.61 10.72
C ILE A 417 42.63 -9.33 11.50
N LYS A 418 43.39 -9.11 12.56
CA LYS A 418 43.45 -7.85 13.32
C LYS A 418 44.36 -6.87 12.58
N VAL A 419 43.85 -5.67 12.26
CA VAL A 419 44.71 -4.50 12.01
C VAL A 419 44.42 -3.43 13.08
N LYS A 420 45.52 -3.00 13.68
CA LYS A 420 45.69 -2.19 14.89
C LYS A 420 45.73 -0.71 14.48
N ARG A 421 44.95 0.18 15.12
CA ARG A 421 45.28 1.60 15.19
C ARG A 421 45.20 2.08 16.64
N ARG A 422 46.29 2.74 17.04
CA ARG A 422 46.62 3.23 18.38
C ARG A 422 45.70 4.38 18.79
N SER A 423 45.19 4.32 20.00
CA SER A 423 44.73 5.49 20.77
C SER A 423 45.88 6.01 21.64
N ALA A 424 46.07 7.33 21.65
CA ALA A 424 46.95 8.03 22.55
C ALA A 424 46.17 8.40 23.82
N GLN A 425 46.72 8.06 24.98
CA GLN A 425 46.27 8.53 26.29
C GLN A 425 47.08 9.77 26.69
N LEU A 426 46.41 10.76 27.28
CA LEU A 426 47.03 11.77 28.14
C LEU A 426 46.11 12.04 29.34
N LEU A 427 46.52 11.42 30.46
CA LEU A 427 46.58 11.87 31.85
C LEU A 427 45.38 12.56 32.54
N ASP A 428 44.86 11.83 33.54
CA ASP A 428 44.70 12.17 34.97
C ASP A 428 44.22 13.57 35.38
N ASN A 429 43.07 13.62 36.07
CA ASN A 429 43.05 13.74 37.53
C ASN A 429 41.63 13.78 38.14
N VAL A 430 41.47 12.96 39.20
CA VAL A 430 40.73 13.17 40.47
C VAL A 430 39.26 13.60 40.43
N HIS A 431 38.38 12.70 40.86
CA HIS A 431 37.12 13.03 41.55
C HIS A 431 36.87 12.04 42.69
N ASP A 432 36.86 12.57 43.92
CA ASP A 432 36.22 11.95 45.08
C ASP A 432 34.91 12.70 45.37
N LEU A 433 33.86 11.88 45.52
CA LEU A 433 32.73 11.94 46.46
C LEU A 433 32.15 13.31 46.88
N ASP A 434 30.86 13.54 46.62
CA ASP A 434 29.83 13.33 47.66
C ASP A 434 28.38 13.57 47.19
N HIS A 435 27.48 12.84 47.85
CA HIS A 435 26.02 12.88 47.82
C HIS A 435 25.43 14.27 48.17
N VAL A 436 24.21 14.57 47.66
CA VAL A 436 22.99 14.94 48.43
C VAL A 436 21.87 15.44 47.48
N SER A 437 20.64 15.27 47.99
CA SER A 437 19.28 15.23 47.45
C SER A 437 18.60 16.52 46.96
N ASP A 438 17.48 16.29 46.26
CA ASP A 438 16.26 17.10 46.03
C ASP A 438 16.08 18.39 46.84
N THR A 439 15.72 19.50 46.17
CA THR A 439 14.37 20.12 46.11
C THR A 439 14.38 21.49 45.41
N ASP A 440 13.21 21.91 44.92
CA ASP A 440 12.75 23.27 44.57
C ASP A 440 12.76 23.76 43.10
N GLU A 441 11.55 23.82 42.53
CA GLU A 441 11.08 24.86 41.58
C GLU A 441 10.97 26.23 42.31
N PRO A 442 11.05 27.42 41.66
CA PRO A 442 10.05 27.81 40.63
C PRO A 442 10.46 28.84 39.54
N ALA A 443 9.57 28.98 38.55
CA ALA A 443 9.16 30.19 37.83
C ALA A 443 10.06 30.88 36.75
N ALA A 444 9.59 30.72 35.50
CA ALA A 444 9.30 31.76 34.48
C ALA A 444 10.31 32.91 34.20
N ARG A 445 10.82 32.95 32.96
CA ARG A 445 11.02 34.18 32.15
C ARG A 445 11.26 33.85 30.67
N SER A 446 10.50 34.52 29.80
CA SER A 446 10.58 34.49 28.34
C SER A 446 11.92 35.04 27.80
N PRO A 447 12.52 34.46 26.74
CA PRO A 447 13.70 35.06 26.12
C PRO A 447 13.31 36.14 25.10
N ASP A 448 13.79 37.35 25.38
CA ASP A 448 13.67 38.57 24.58
C ASP A 448 14.54 38.48 23.31
N VAL A 449 13.92 38.22 22.15
CA VAL A 449 14.57 38.05 20.84
C VAL A 449 14.83 39.42 20.21
N ARG A 450 15.75 40.22 20.76
CA ARG A 450 16.14 41.51 20.15
C ARG A 450 17.62 41.89 20.32
N ASN A 451 18.55 40.93 20.38
CA ASN A 451 19.98 41.26 20.34
C ASN A 451 20.74 40.50 19.23
N PRO A 452 20.97 41.11 18.05
CA PRO A 452 21.62 40.47 16.92
C PRO A 452 23.12 40.16 17.15
N ARG A 453 23.72 40.61 18.25
CA ARG A 453 25.15 40.37 18.56
C ARG A 453 25.44 39.06 19.31
N LYS A 454 24.43 38.27 19.69
CA LYS A 454 24.62 36.95 20.32
C LYS A 454 24.50 35.76 19.35
N LEU A 455 23.99 35.97 18.14
CA LEU A 455 23.84 34.93 17.12
C LEU A 455 25.14 34.63 16.36
N SER A 456 26.06 35.60 16.29
CA SER A 456 27.35 35.45 15.59
C SER A 456 28.35 34.55 16.30
N GLN A 457 28.10 34.17 17.56
CA GLN A 457 28.95 33.23 18.31
C GLN A 457 28.68 31.77 17.93
N TYR A 458 27.55 31.48 17.29
CA TYR A 458 27.14 30.10 16.97
C TYR A 458 27.21 29.76 15.47
N PHE A 459 27.35 30.76 14.58
CA PHE A 459 27.39 30.56 13.12
C PHE A 459 28.38 31.52 12.43
N PRO A 460 29.69 31.26 12.49
CA PRO A 460 30.72 32.14 11.93
C PRO A 460 30.71 32.22 10.39
N GLU A 461 30.03 31.31 9.69
CA GLU A 461 29.93 31.32 8.22
C GLU A 461 28.93 32.34 7.64
N LEU A 462 28.09 32.98 8.45
CA LEU A 462 27.11 33.98 8.00
C LEU A 462 27.63 35.44 8.01
N ALA A 463 28.86 35.68 8.47
CA ALA A 463 29.44 37.02 8.59
C ALA A 463 30.19 37.51 7.34
N LEU A 464 30.29 36.68 6.29
CA LEU A 464 31.03 36.99 5.05
C LEU A 464 30.07 37.14 3.86
N ALA A 465 29.11 38.06 3.95
CA ALA A 465 28.30 38.48 2.80
C ALA A 465 27.69 39.87 3.00
N SER A 466 28.50 40.87 3.32
CA SER A 466 28.06 42.26 3.30
C SER A 466 29.23 43.24 3.16
N GLU A 467 30.02 43.09 2.10
CA GLU A 467 30.86 44.18 1.59
C GLU A 467 30.65 44.27 0.07
N VAL A 468 29.67 45.08 -0.33
CA VAL A 468 29.46 45.51 -1.70
C VAL A 468 30.29 46.78 -1.90
N ALA A 469 31.32 46.71 -2.74
CA ALA A 469 32.17 47.84 -3.11
C ALA A 469 31.40 48.87 -3.97
N PRO A 470 31.67 50.19 -3.85
CA PRO A 470 30.99 51.22 -4.61
C PRO A 470 31.60 51.43 -6.01
N MET A 471 30.73 51.47 -7.03
CA MET A 471 31.03 51.90 -8.41
C MET A 471 31.36 53.41 -8.48
N PRO A 472 32.38 53.84 -9.25
CA PRO A 472 32.64 55.27 -9.48
C PRO A 472 31.80 55.83 -10.65
N ARG A 473 31.36 57.08 -10.50
CA ARG A 473 30.67 57.88 -11.53
C ARG A 473 31.66 58.56 -12.49
N ALA A 474 31.14 58.83 -13.69
CA ALA A 474 31.76 59.27 -14.94
C ALA A 474 32.53 60.62 -14.93
N GLY A 475 33.41 60.79 -15.94
CA GLY A 475 33.91 62.08 -16.40
C GLY A 475 34.81 62.01 -17.65
N ALA A 476 34.43 62.80 -18.67
CA ALA A 476 35.07 63.15 -19.96
C ALA A 476 35.02 62.11 -21.10
#